data_AF-A0A3N5M5T3-F1
#
_entry.id   AF-A0A3N5M5T3-F1
#
_cell.length_a   1.000
_cell.length_b   1.000
_cell.length_c   1.000
_cell.angle_alpha   90.00
_cell.angle_beta   90.00
_cell.angle_gamma   90.00
#
_symmetry.space_group_name_H-M   'P 1'
#
loop_
_entity.id
_entity.type
_entity.pdbx_description
1 polymer ?
#
loop_
_entity_poly.entity_id
_entity_poly.type
_entity_poly.pdbx_seq_one_letter_code
_entity_poly.pdbx_strand_id
1 'polypeptide(L)'
;MSSRYRRARRGAERGSMEDRIPTRMGDGTLARLTKSEIRADVEDGVAQAVRRAKAPPLAADEIDHLVDLYASPAKTVGVDLGDEIVLSCDGSGMKTHATREQDMQSYEQWMGADLLELCPGDYSLKVVRTILPYEAQCLHDALLSTVAPMQYGVMPNLGLYAKDDGPCENWSLLLPAGKISEARGACEQAAEMAVADAVRMA
;
A
#
# COMPACT_ATOMS: atom_id res chain seq x y z
N MET A 1 -26.67 13.28 -32.41
CA MET A 1 -25.41 13.43 -33.18
C MET A 1 -24.23 13.26 -32.21
N SER A 2 -23.56 12.11 -32.26
CA SER A 2 -22.58 11.65 -31.25
C SER A 2 -21.36 12.59 -31.11
N SER A 3 -20.89 12.76 -29.87
CA SER A 3 -19.66 13.49 -29.50
C SER A 3 -18.44 13.11 -30.36
N ARG A 4 -18.36 11.85 -30.79
CA ARG A 4 -17.31 11.35 -31.70
C ARG A 4 -17.27 12.12 -33.04
N TYR A 5 -18.43 12.55 -33.55
CA TYR A 5 -18.54 13.29 -34.80
C TYR A 5 -18.10 14.77 -34.66
N ARG A 6 -18.17 15.34 -33.45
CA ARG A 6 -17.65 16.69 -33.17
C ARG A 6 -16.11 16.73 -33.10
N ARG A 7 -15.48 15.64 -32.66
CA ARG A 7 -14.01 15.55 -32.58
C ARG A 7 -13.37 15.44 -33.97
N ALA A 8 -13.97 14.65 -34.86
CA ALA A 8 -13.50 14.49 -36.24
C ALA A 8 -13.51 15.80 -37.05
N ARG A 9 -14.49 16.69 -36.83
CA ARG A 9 -14.61 17.96 -37.57
C ARG A 9 -13.63 19.06 -37.14
N ARG A 10 -12.98 18.93 -35.98
CA ARG A 10 -11.98 19.91 -35.49
C ARG A 10 -10.54 19.59 -35.90
N GLY A 11 -10.28 18.41 -36.45
CA GLY A 11 -8.93 17.94 -36.80
C GLY A 11 -8.39 18.44 -38.14
N ALA A 12 -9.20 19.12 -38.96
CA ALA A 12 -8.80 19.45 -40.33
C ALA A 12 -8.03 20.79 -40.48
N GLU A 13 -7.90 21.61 -39.44
CA GLU A 13 -7.38 22.99 -39.57
C GLU A 13 -6.32 23.43 -38.53
N ARG A 14 -5.64 22.50 -37.83
CA ARG A 14 -4.53 22.88 -36.95
C ARG A 14 -3.29 22.07 -37.29
N GLY A 15 -2.20 22.75 -37.62
CA GLY A 15 -0.86 22.16 -37.67
C GLY A 15 -0.59 21.36 -36.39
N SER A 16 0.17 20.25 -36.54
CA SER A 16 0.29 19.15 -35.58
C SER A 16 0.67 19.59 -34.16
N MET A 17 -0.35 19.88 -33.34
CA MET A 17 -0.17 20.10 -31.91
C MET A 17 -0.78 18.90 -31.21
N GLU A 18 0.04 18.20 -30.42
CA GLU A 18 -0.40 16.99 -29.72
C GLU A 18 -1.64 17.26 -28.85
N ASP A 19 -2.54 16.28 -28.81
CA ASP A 19 -3.67 16.29 -27.90
C ASP A 19 -3.18 16.36 -26.45
N ARG A 20 -3.82 17.22 -25.64
CA ARG A 20 -3.52 17.31 -24.20
C ARG A 20 -4.44 16.38 -23.40
N ILE A 21 -3.82 15.47 -22.67
CA ILE A 21 -4.44 14.44 -21.83
C ILE A 21 -4.58 14.98 -20.39
N PRO A 22 -5.75 14.83 -19.74
CA PRO A 22 -5.89 15.16 -18.33
C PRO A 22 -5.08 14.20 -17.45
N THR A 23 -4.19 14.73 -16.62
CA THR A 23 -3.27 13.96 -15.76
C THR A 23 -3.46 14.39 -14.31
N ARG A 24 -3.60 13.43 -13.38
CA ARG A 24 -3.66 13.71 -11.95
C ARG A 24 -2.26 13.69 -11.35
N MET A 25 -1.94 14.66 -10.51
CA MET A 25 -0.60 14.79 -9.91
C MET A 25 -0.45 14.10 -8.55
N GLY A 26 -1.47 13.39 -8.08
CA GLY A 26 -1.47 12.69 -6.79
C GLY A 26 -1.80 13.56 -5.57
N ASP A 27 -1.81 14.89 -5.72
CA ASP A 27 -2.17 15.88 -4.69
C ASP A 27 -3.62 16.38 -4.81
N GLY A 28 -4.42 15.72 -5.65
CA GLY A 28 -5.79 16.11 -5.99
C GLY A 28 -5.90 17.13 -7.12
N THR A 29 -4.79 17.71 -7.60
CA THR A 29 -4.79 18.63 -8.75
C THR A 29 -4.85 17.88 -10.08
N LEU A 30 -5.33 18.59 -11.11
CA LEU A 30 -5.46 18.08 -12.47
C LEU A 30 -4.67 18.97 -13.43
N ALA A 31 -3.64 18.40 -14.06
CA ALA A 31 -2.86 19.02 -15.12
C ALA A 31 -3.34 18.53 -16.50
N ARG A 32 -2.79 19.13 -17.56
CA ARG A 32 -3.02 18.70 -18.94
C ARG A 32 -1.69 18.59 -19.67
N LEU A 33 -1.26 17.37 -19.94
CA LEU A 33 0.03 17.06 -20.57
C LEU A 33 -0.18 16.47 -21.96
N THR A 34 0.72 16.78 -22.88
CA THR A 34 0.85 16.12 -24.17
C THR A 34 1.46 14.73 -24.00
N LYS A 35 1.38 13.88 -25.02
CA LYS A 35 1.96 12.52 -24.95
C LYS A 35 3.49 12.60 -24.82
N SER A 36 4.12 13.57 -25.49
CA SER A 36 5.54 13.86 -25.36
C SER A 36 5.93 14.36 -23.95
N GLU A 37 5.12 15.23 -23.33
CA GLU A 37 5.34 15.64 -21.93
C GLU A 37 5.20 14.44 -20.97
N ILE A 38 4.23 13.56 -21.17
CA ILE A 38 4.06 12.32 -20.37
C ILE A 38 5.26 11.39 -20.55
N ARG A 39 5.74 11.20 -21.78
CA ARG A 39 6.94 10.38 -22.04
C ARG A 39 8.16 10.90 -21.29
N ALA A 40 8.41 12.20 -21.36
CA ALA A 40 9.54 12.81 -20.66
C ALA A 40 9.44 12.58 -19.14
N ASP A 41 8.23 12.65 -18.57
CA ASP A 41 7.98 12.39 -17.15
C ASP A 41 8.24 10.91 -16.78
N VAL A 42 7.79 9.97 -17.62
CA VAL A 42 8.07 8.53 -17.44
C VAL A 42 9.57 8.24 -17.51
N GLU A 43 10.27 8.79 -18.51
CA GLU A 43 11.72 8.59 -18.68
C GLU A 43 12.52 9.17 -17.51
N ASP A 44 12.15 10.36 -17.01
CA ASP A 44 12.77 10.94 -15.81
C ASP A 44 12.51 10.07 -14.58
N GLY A 45 11.27 9.61 -14.39
CA GLY A 45 10.89 8.70 -13.31
C GLY A 45 11.70 7.41 -13.32
N VAL A 46 11.88 6.79 -14.50
CA VAL A 46 12.69 5.59 -14.68
C VAL A 46 14.17 5.87 -14.36
N ALA A 47 14.73 6.98 -14.85
CA ALA A 47 16.10 7.36 -14.53
C ALA A 47 16.32 7.57 -13.02
N GLN A 48 15.35 8.18 -12.33
CA GLN A 48 15.38 8.31 -10.88
C GLN A 48 15.30 6.96 -10.16
N ALA A 49 14.40 6.07 -10.59
CA ALA A 49 14.23 4.74 -10.01
C ALA A 49 15.51 3.89 -10.17
N VAL A 50 16.08 3.84 -11.39
CA VAL A 50 17.35 3.16 -11.69
C VAL A 50 18.47 3.64 -10.76
N ARG A 51 18.61 4.95 -10.57
CA ARG A 51 19.63 5.52 -9.67
C ARG A 51 19.46 5.09 -8.21
N ARG A 52 18.22 5.04 -7.70
CA ARG A 52 17.93 4.73 -6.29
C ARG A 52 17.97 3.23 -6.02
N ALA A 53 17.32 2.44 -6.86
CA ALA A 53 17.19 1.00 -6.72
C ALA A 53 18.42 0.23 -7.22
N LYS A 54 19.27 0.86 -8.06
CA LYS A 54 20.40 0.22 -8.74
C LYS A 54 19.97 -0.98 -9.60
N ALA A 55 18.76 -0.91 -10.16
CA ALA A 55 18.20 -1.89 -11.07
C ALA A 55 18.48 -1.51 -12.54
N PRO A 56 18.42 -2.46 -13.49
CA PRO A 56 18.47 -2.16 -14.92
C PRO A 56 17.36 -1.17 -15.33
N PRO A 57 17.59 -0.30 -16.34
CA PRO A 57 16.53 0.52 -16.91
C PRO A 57 15.50 -0.34 -17.64
N LEU A 58 14.28 0.19 -17.77
CA LEU A 58 13.26 -0.41 -18.62
C LEU A 58 13.69 -0.38 -20.09
N ALA A 59 13.28 -1.40 -20.84
CA ALA A 59 13.40 -1.45 -22.28
C ALA A 59 12.49 -0.42 -22.96
N ALA A 60 12.81 -0.07 -24.21
CA ALA A 60 12.10 0.99 -24.92
C ALA A 60 10.61 0.67 -25.14
N ASP A 61 10.28 -0.59 -25.39
CA ASP A 61 8.91 -1.09 -25.54
C ASP A 61 8.12 -1.07 -24.22
N GLU A 62 8.79 -1.30 -23.09
CA GLU A 62 8.18 -1.14 -21.76
C GLU A 62 7.85 0.33 -21.47
N ILE A 63 8.74 1.27 -21.84
CA ILE A 63 8.46 2.71 -21.76
C ILE A 63 7.29 3.08 -22.66
N ASP A 64 7.27 2.59 -23.90
CA ASP A 64 6.19 2.86 -24.85
C ASP A 64 4.85 2.38 -24.31
N HIS A 65 4.81 1.18 -23.72
CA HIS A 65 3.63 0.62 -23.09
C HIS A 65 3.12 1.49 -21.92
N LEU A 66 4.01 1.93 -21.03
CA LEU A 66 3.65 2.81 -19.93
C LEU A 66 3.10 4.15 -20.43
N VAL A 67 3.74 4.75 -21.44
CA VAL A 67 3.27 6.01 -22.03
C VAL A 67 1.89 5.84 -22.66
N ASP A 68 1.62 4.72 -23.32
CA ASP A 68 0.29 4.42 -23.87
C ASP A 68 -0.76 4.26 -22.77
N LEU A 69 -0.40 3.62 -21.64
CA LEU A 69 -1.26 3.49 -20.48
C LEU A 69 -1.62 4.85 -19.87
N TYR A 70 -0.62 5.70 -19.59
CA TYR A 70 -0.81 7.03 -19.02
C TYR A 70 -1.51 8.00 -19.96
N ALA A 71 -1.34 7.82 -21.28
CA ALA A 71 -2.04 8.62 -22.29
C ALA A 71 -3.46 8.13 -22.58
N SER A 72 -3.86 6.97 -22.05
CA SER A 72 -5.16 6.37 -22.33
C SER A 72 -6.30 7.21 -21.73
N PRO A 73 -7.37 7.50 -22.51
CA PRO A 73 -8.57 8.14 -21.97
C PRO A 73 -9.49 7.15 -21.23
N ALA A 74 -9.09 5.89 -21.09
CA ALA A 74 -9.88 4.87 -20.42
C ALA A 74 -10.00 5.18 -18.92
N LYS A 75 -11.23 5.09 -18.39
CA LYS A 75 -11.47 5.24 -16.95
C LYS A 75 -10.97 4.01 -16.16
N THR A 76 -10.96 2.85 -16.80
CA THR A 76 -10.53 1.58 -16.25
C THR A 76 -9.63 0.90 -17.28
N VAL A 77 -8.53 0.33 -16.80
CA VAL A 77 -7.56 -0.42 -17.60
C VAL A 77 -7.46 -1.83 -16.99
N GLY A 78 -7.25 -2.83 -17.84
CA GLY A 78 -7.07 -4.23 -17.44
C GLY A 78 -5.84 -4.82 -18.13
N VAL A 79 -5.50 -6.05 -17.76
CA VAL A 79 -4.40 -6.82 -18.35
C VAL A 79 -4.92 -8.13 -18.91
N ASP A 80 -4.14 -8.77 -19.78
CA ASP A 80 -4.46 -10.09 -20.29
C ASP A 80 -4.27 -11.15 -19.20
N LEU A 81 -4.99 -12.27 -19.33
CA LEU A 81 -4.88 -13.39 -18.40
C LEU A 81 -3.45 -13.97 -18.44
N GLY A 82 -2.79 -13.99 -17.29
CA GLY A 82 -1.40 -14.38 -17.10
C GLY A 82 -0.45 -13.19 -16.88
N ASP A 83 -0.89 -11.96 -17.18
CA ASP A 83 -0.11 -10.73 -16.96
C ASP A 83 -0.58 -9.97 -15.70
N GLU A 84 -1.45 -10.56 -14.88
CA GLU A 84 -1.85 -10.02 -13.59
C GLU A 84 -0.67 -9.96 -12.61
N ILE A 85 -0.64 -8.89 -11.82
CA ILE A 85 0.30 -8.74 -10.71
C ILE A 85 -0.43 -9.20 -9.44
N VAL A 86 0.20 -10.09 -8.66
CA VAL A 86 -0.29 -10.45 -7.33
C VAL A 86 -0.28 -9.20 -6.46
N LEU A 87 -1.47 -8.69 -6.13
CA LEU A 87 -1.59 -7.54 -5.25
C LEU A 87 -1.54 -8.01 -3.79
N SER A 88 -0.40 -7.76 -3.13
CA SER A 88 -0.32 -7.85 -1.68
C SER A 88 -0.84 -6.55 -1.06
N CYS A 89 -1.94 -6.64 -0.32
CA CYS A 89 -2.51 -5.50 0.41
C CYS A 89 -2.08 -5.55 1.88
N ASP A 90 -1.50 -4.45 2.39
CA ASP A 90 -1.43 -4.22 3.82
C ASP A 90 -2.75 -3.59 4.30
N GLY A 91 -3.22 -3.96 5.48
CA GLY A 91 -4.50 -3.47 6.00
C GLY A 91 -5.72 -3.91 5.19
N SER A 92 -5.69 -5.10 4.57
CA SER A 92 -6.83 -5.65 3.84
C SER A 92 -8.03 -5.89 4.78
N GLY A 93 -9.25 -5.74 4.25
CA GLY A 93 -10.47 -5.89 5.04
C GLY A 93 -10.94 -4.56 5.65
N MET A 94 -12.19 -4.21 5.38
CA MET A 94 -12.81 -3.11 6.10
C MET A 94 -13.21 -3.69 7.44
N LYS A 95 -12.34 -3.51 8.46
CA LYS A 95 -12.47 -4.02 9.84
C LYS A 95 -13.74 -3.61 10.60
N THR A 96 -14.75 -3.13 9.89
CA THR A 96 -16.07 -2.69 10.33
C THR A 96 -17.21 -3.46 9.65
N HIS A 97 -16.92 -4.44 8.78
CA HIS A 97 -17.95 -5.27 8.14
C HIS A 97 -18.00 -6.67 8.78
N ALA A 98 -19.11 -6.98 9.45
CA ALA A 98 -19.41 -8.30 10.02
C ALA A 98 -18.30 -8.85 10.96
N THR A 99 -18.03 -10.15 10.95
CA THR A 99 -16.88 -10.73 11.69
C THR A 99 -15.59 -10.61 10.86
N ARG A 100 -14.43 -10.71 11.51
CA ARG A 100 -13.12 -10.58 10.83
C ARG A 100 -12.92 -11.66 9.77
N GLU A 101 -13.38 -12.87 10.01
CA GLU A 101 -13.31 -13.99 9.06
C GLU A 101 -14.20 -13.71 7.84
N GLN A 102 -15.40 -13.19 8.05
CA GLN A 102 -16.32 -12.83 6.96
C GLN A 102 -15.81 -11.64 6.14
N ASP A 103 -15.10 -10.71 6.78
CA ASP A 103 -14.43 -9.61 6.09
C ASP A 103 -13.33 -10.13 5.15
N MET A 104 -12.54 -11.12 5.58
CA MET A 104 -11.55 -11.78 4.72
C MET A 104 -12.19 -12.44 3.50
N GLN A 105 -13.30 -13.16 3.68
CA GLN A 105 -14.05 -13.74 2.56
C GLN A 105 -14.60 -12.68 1.60
N SER A 106 -15.08 -11.55 2.15
CA SER A 106 -15.61 -10.46 1.33
C SER A 106 -14.51 -9.80 0.52
N TYR A 107 -13.32 -9.65 1.11
CA TYR A 107 -12.16 -9.06 0.44
C TYR A 107 -11.62 -9.97 -0.67
N GLU A 108 -11.53 -11.27 -0.43
CA GLU A 108 -11.20 -12.25 -1.46
C GLU A 108 -12.22 -12.25 -2.60
N GLN A 109 -13.50 -12.45 -2.27
CA GLN A 109 -14.52 -12.77 -3.26
C GLN A 109 -15.06 -11.54 -4.00
N TRP A 110 -15.15 -10.39 -3.33
CA TRP A 110 -15.74 -9.18 -3.91
C TRP A 110 -14.67 -8.22 -4.46
N MET A 111 -13.54 -8.11 -3.77
CA MET A 111 -12.46 -7.21 -4.16
C MET A 111 -11.38 -7.90 -5.00
N GLY A 112 -11.40 -9.23 -5.08
CA GLY A 112 -10.45 -10.01 -5.89
C GLY A 112 -9.03 -9.93 -5.35
N ALA A 113 -8.87 -9.87 -4.04
CA ALA A 113 -7.55 -9.78 -3.42
C ALA A 113 -6.80 -11.12 -3.51
N ASP A 114 -5.57 -11.08 -4.03
CA ASP A 114 -4.71 -12.26 -4.16
C ASP A 114 -3.99 -12.63 -2.85
N LEU A 115 -4.00 -11.73 -1.87
CA LEU A 115 -3.46 -11.94 -0.53
C LEU A 115 -4.32 -11.21 0.51
N LEU A 116 -4.55 -11.88 1.63
CA LEU A 116 -5.34 -11.38 2.74
C LEU A 116 -4.44 -11.13 3.94
N GLU A 117 -4.85 -10.19 4.79
CA GLU A 117 -4.22 -9.88 6.07
C GLU A 117 -5.27 -9.90 7.17
N LEU A 118 -5.20 -10.90 8.04
CA LEU A 118 -5.94 -10.92 9.28
C LEU A 118 -5.15 -10.20 10.37
N CYS A 119 -5.81 -9.36 11.14
CA CYS A 119 -5.17 -8.68 12.25
C CYS A 119 -6.17 -8.35 13.37
N PRO A 120 -5.70 -8.14 14.60
CA PRO A 120 -6.54 -7.60 15.67
C PRO A 120 -6.84 -6.12 15.41
N GLY A 121 -7.95 -5.63 15.94
CA GLY A 121 -8.36 -4.23 15.77
C GLY A 121 -7.31 -3.22 16.27
N ASP A 122 -6.65 -3.52 17.39
CA ASP A 122 -5.59 -2.67 17.96
C ASP A 122 -4.25 -2.77 17.21
N TYR A 123 -4.08 -3.82 16.38
CA TYR A 123 -2.87 -4.08 15.59
C TYR A 123 -1.56 -4.06 16.43
N SER A 124 -1.61 -4.40 17.73
CA SER A 124 -0.44 -4.33 18.63
C SER A 124 0.00 -5.67 19.20
N LEU A 125 1.30 -5.93 19.13
CA LEU A 125 1.96 -7.16 19.58
C LEU A 125 1.73 -7.42 21.07
N LYS A 126 1.87 -6.38 21.89
CA LYS A 126 1.69 -6.46 23.35
C LYS A 126 0.27 -6.88 23.75
N VAL A 127 -0.73 -6.60 22.91
CA VAL A 127 -2.12 -7.03 23.12
C VAL A 127 -2.31 -8.47 22.67
N VAL A 128 -1.87 -8.80 21.45
CA VAL A 128 -2.03 -10.15 20.86
C VAL A 128 -1.48 -11.24 21.77
N ARG A 129 -0.30 -11.03 22.37
CA ARG A 129 0.32 -12.04 23.24
C ARG A 129 -0.58 -12.49 24.41
N THR A 130 -1.53 -11.66 24.84
CA THR A 130 -2.45 -11.98 25.94
C THR A 130 -3.66 -12.80 25.49
N ILE A 131 -3.93 -12.84 24.18
CA ILE A 131 -5.06 -13.52 23.55
C ILE A 131 -4.61 -14.46 22.41
N LEU A 132 -3.35 -14.88 22.41
CA LEU A 132 -2.73 -15.62 21.31
C LEU A 132 -3.53 -16.88 20.89
N PRO A 133 -4.08 -17.71 21.80
CA PRO A 133 -4.89 -18.86 21.39
C PRO A 133 -6.17 -18.47 20.65
N TYR A 134 -6.80 -17.36 21.03
CA TYR A 134 -7.99 -16.84 20.36
C TYR A 134 -7.66 -16.34 18.96
N GLU A 135 -6.56 -15.59 18.82
CA GLU A 135 -6.11 -15.09 17.51
C GLU A 135 -5.67 -16.21 16.58
N ALA A 136 -4.99 -17.25 17.11
CA ALA A 136 -4.62 -18.44 16.35
C ALA A 136 -5.85 -19.20 15.83
N GLN A 137 -6.91 -19.31 16.64
CA GLN A 137 -8.16 -19.95 16.21
C GLN A 137 -8.87 -19.11 15.14
N CYS A 138 -8.93 -17.79 15.31
CA CYS A 138 -9.51 -16.87 14.33
C CYS A 138 -8.79 -16.97 12.97
N LEU A 139 -7.45 -17.03 12.99
CA LEU A 139 -6.65 -17.25 11.78
C LEU A 139 -6.94 -18.61 11.14
N HIS A 140 -7.00 -19.67 11.94
CA HIS A 140 -7.32 -21.00 11.45
C HIS A 140 -8.69 -21.06 10.77
N ASP A 141 -9.72 -20.48 11.38
CA ASP A 141 -11.09 -20.49 10.84
C ASP A 141 -11.21 -19.65 9.56
N ALA A 142 -10.49 -18.52 9.51
CA ALA A 142 -10.39 -17.70 8.30
C ALA A 142 -9.70 -18.47 7.16
N LEU A 143 -8.60 -19.18 7.43
CA LEU A 143 -7.88 -20.01 6.46
C LEU A 143 -8.72 -21.19 5.96
N LEU A 144 -9.63 -21.74 6.76
CA LEU A 144 -10.56 -22.80 6.31
C LEU A 144 -11.64 -22.29 5.37
N SER A 145 -11.88 -20.98 5.34
CA SER A 145 -13.00 -20.36 4.62
C SER A 145 -12.59 -19.47 3.45
N THR A 146 -11.29 -19.42 3.17
CA THR A 146 -10.64 -18.66 2.09
C THR A 146 -9.65 -19.55 1.32
N VAL A 147 -9.31 -19.15 0.10
CA VAL A 147 -8.31 -19.80 -0.78
C VAL A 147 -7.04 -18.97 -0.87
N ALA A 148 -7.16 -17.64 -0.85
CA ALA A 148 -6.06 -16.71 -0.90
C ALA A 148 -5.14 -16.90 0.32
N PRO A 149 -3.81 -16.87 0.13
CA PRO A 149 -2.87 -16.92 1.24
C PRO A 149 -3.12 -15.76 2.20
N MET A 150 -2.96 -16.03 3.49
CA MET A 150 -3.24 -15.08 4.56
C MET A 150 -1.99 -14.77 5.38
N GLN A 151 -1.73 -13.48 5.56
CA GLN A 151 -0.78 -12.94 6.51
C GLN A 151 -1.47 -12.63 7.84
N TYR A 152 -0.73 -12.68 8.94
CA TYR A 152 -1.20 -12.20 10.23
C TYR A 152 -0.48 -10.89 10.59
N GLY A 153 -1.21 -9.78 10.56
CA GLY A 153 -0.69 -8.43 10.72
C GLY A 153 -0.62 -7.98 12.17
N VAL A 154 0.54 -7.48 12.60
CA VAL A 154 0.73 -6.88 13.93
C VAL A 154 1.90 -5.88 13.92
N MET A 155 1.75 -4.76 14.63
CA MET A 155 2.82 -3.80 14.89
C MET A 155 3.42 -4.02 16.28
N PRO A 156 4.73 -3.75 16.46
CA PRO A 156 5.34 -3.71 17.79
C PRO A 156 4.66 -2.72 18.73
N ASN A 157 4.19 -1.59 18.19
CA ASN A 157 3.59 -0.47 18.94
C ASN A 157 4.33 -0.17 20.26
N LEU A 158 5.58 0.27 20.14
CA LEU A 158 6.48 0.44 21.28
C LEU A 158 5.89 1.35 22.37
N GLY A 159 5.03 2.30 22.01
CA GLY A 159 4.35 3.18 22.97
C GLY A 159 3.64 2.43 24.10
N LEU A 160 3.10 1.24 23.84
CA LEU A 160 2.47 0.42 24.87
C LEU A 160 3.47 -0.14 25.90
N TYR A 161 4.78 -0.16 25.60
CA TYR A 161 5.82 -0.57 26.53
C TYR A 161 6.33 0.59 27.40
N ALA A 162 5.96 1.84 27.08
CA ALA A 162 6.26 3.01 27.88
C ALA A 162 5.21 3.23 28.99
N LYS A 163 5.62 3.86 30.09
CA LYS A 163 4.71 4.29 31.17
C LYS A 163 3.66 5.28 30.68
N ASP A 164 2.41 5.21 31.15
CA ASP A 164 1.96 4.43 32.32
C ASP A 164 1.44 3.01 31.98
N ASP A 165 1.35 2.64 30.70
CA ASP A 165 0.83 1.33 30.27
C ASP A 165 1.88 0.21 30.31
N GLY A 166 3.16 0.59 30.28
CA GLY A 166 4.28 -0.32 30.18
C GLY A 166 5.42 -0.04 31.17
N PRO A 167 6.40 -0.95 31.23
CA PRO A 167 7.47 -0.89 32.23
C PRO A 167 8.59 0.11 31.91
N CYS A 168 8.76 0.49 30.64
CA CYS A 168 9.85 1.36 30.20
C CYS A 168 9.54 2.83 30.52
N GLU A 169 10.57 3.64 30.77
CA GLU A 169 10.36 5.08 30.95
C GLU A 169 9.74 5.73 29.71
N ASN A 170 8.91 6.76 29.92
CA ASN A 170 8.17 7.38 28.83
C ASN A 170 9.04 8.37 28.06
N TRP A 171 9.55 7.95 26.90
CA TRP A 171 10.38 8.78 26.02
C TRP A 171 9.66 10.03 25.51
N SER A 172 8.33 10.03 25.40
CA SER A 172 7.55 11.21 25.03
C SER A 172 7.61 12.31 26.10
N LEU A 173 7.95 11.97 27.36
CA LEU A 173 8.22 12.93 28.43
C LEU A 173 9.72 13.24 28.56
N LEU A 174 10.59 12.26 28.34
CA LEU A 174 12.04 12.42 28.46
C LEU A 174 12.63 13.30 27.35
N LEU A 175 12.18 13.14 26.09
CA LEU A 175 12.69 13.90 24.95
C LEU A 175 12.45 15.41 25.10
N PRO A 176 11.23 15.90 25.43
CA PRO A 176 11.02 17.32 25.69
C PRO A 176 11.83 17.88 26.87
N ALA A 177 12.19 17.04 27.84
CA ALA A 177 13.02 17.42 28.98
C ALA A 177 14.53 17.44 28.68
N GLY A 178 14.94 17.17 27.44
CA GLY A 178 16.35 17.12 27.02
C GLY A 178 17.10 15.86 27.48
N LYS A 179 16.40 14.86 28.01
CA LYS A 179 16.96 13.60 28.52
C LYS A 179 17.13 12.57 27.40
N ILE A 180 18.01 12.88 26.45
CA ILE A 180 18.16 12.11 25.20
C ILE A 180 18.68 10.69 25.46
N SER A 181 19.68 10.56 26.35
CA SER A 181 20.30 9.27 26.65
C SER A 181 19.31 8.32 27.34
N GLU A 182 18.55 8.85 28.30
CA GLU A 182 17.51 8.09 29.01
C GLU A 182 16.35 7.71 28.08
N ALA A 183 15.92 8.63 27.21
CA ALA A 183 14.88 8.35 26.22
C ALA A 183 15.30 7.23 25.26
N ARG A 184 16.56 7.27 24.80
CA ARG A 184 17.13 6.21 23.96
C ARG A 184 17.14 4.87 24.69
N GLY A 185 17.67 4.82 25.91
CA GLY A 185 17.72 3.59 26.70
C GLY A 185 16.33 2.99 26.94
N ALA A 186 15.31 3.83 27.15
CA ALA A 186 13.93 3.39 27.29
C ALA A 186 13.36 2.80 25.98
N CYS A 187 13.64 3.42 24.83
CA CYS A 187 13.24 2.87 23.53
C CYS A 187 13.94 1.54 23.22
N GLU A 188 15.24 1.43 23.53
CA GLU A 188 16.01 0.19 23.34
C GLU A 188 15.44 -0.94 24.21
N GLN A 189 15.15 -0.67 25.48
CA GLN A 189 14.50 -1.63 26.38
C GLN A 189 13.11 -2.05 25.86
N ALA A 190 12.29 -1.11 25.39
CA ALA A 190 10.99 -1.42 24.81
C ALA A 190 11.13 -2.31 23.55
N ALA A 191 12.11 -2.04 22.70
CA ALA A 191 12.39 -2.84 21.52
C ALA A 191 12.81 -4.28 21.88
N GLU A 192 13.66 -4.46 22.89
CA GLU A 192 14.04 -5.80 23.39
C GLU A 192 12.81 -6.59 23.87
N MET A 193 11.90 -5.93 24.60
CA MET A 193 10.65 -6.55 25.04
C MET A 193 9.73 -6.91 23.86
N ALA A 194 9.60 -6.03 22.88
CA ALA A 194 8.82 -6.31 21.67
C ALA A 194 9.41 -7.49 20.88
N VAL A 195 10.74 -7.58 20.75
CA VAL A 195 11.40 -8.75 20.13
C VAL A 195 11.07 -10.02 20.91
N ALA A 196 11.14 -9.99 22.24
CA ALA A 196 10.81 -11.15 23.07
C ALA A 196 9.35 -11.58 22.90
N ASP A 197 8.42 -10.64 22.75
CA ASP A 197 7.01 -10.94 22.47
C ASP A 197 6.81 -11.50 21.06
N ALA A 198 7.52 -10.99 20.06
CA ALA A 198 7.43 -11.49 18.68
C ALA A 198 7.92 -12.94 18.57
N VAL A 199 9.02 -13.27 19.25
CA VAL A 199 9.54 -14.65 19.30
C VAL A 199 8.58 -15.61 19.99
N ARG A 200 7.77 -15.15 20.96
CA ARG A 200 6.76 -16.00 21.62
C ARG A 200 5.55 -16.29 20.74
N MET A 201 5.33 -15.50 19.69
CA MET A 201 4.24 -15.72 18.73
C MET A 201 4.64 -16.62 17.56
N ALA A 202 5.94 -16.72 17.26
CA ALA A 202 6.49 -17.59 16.20
C ALA A 202 6.58 -19.05 16.67
#